data_AF-A0A7G2ERA1-F1
#
_entry.id   AF-A0A7G2ERA1-F1
#
_cell.length_a   1.000
_cell.length_b   1.000
_cell.length_c   1.000
_cell.angle_alpha   90.00
_cell.angle_beta   90.00
_cell.angle_gamma   90.00
#
_symmetry.space_group_name_H-M   'P 1'
#
loop_
_entity.id
_entity.type
_entity.pdbx_description
1 polymer ?
#
loop_
_entity_poly.entity_id
_entity_poly.type
_entity_poly.pdbx_seq_one_letter_code
_entity_poly.pdbx_strand_id
1 'polypeptide(L)'
;MLITHHTPWLLYWWNNQKLFSTTAVMQSSPNMFSPQDLALLPKLAARVSYKNQTTQQGTHESLDRDLIVGFGKWSFDPMKIENPFPKGEGSVHMWQGDDDRLVPIQLQRIIAQKLTWIKYHEIPGAGHIFPMADGMAETILKELLPIPQSS
;
A
#
# COMPACT_ATOMS: atom_id res chain seq x y z
N MET A 1 5.87 0.69 16.38
CA MET A 1 6.46 1.73 17.25
C MET A 1 5.68 1.77 18.56
N LEU A 2 6.34 1.60 19.71
CA LEU A 2 5.69 1.36 21.03
C LEU A 2 4.72 2.47 21.48
N ILE A 3 4.85 3.68 20.93
CA ILE A 3 4.07 4.87 21.29
C ILE A 3 2.58 4.72 20.89
N THR A 4 2.28 4.09 19.74
CA THR A 4 0.90 3.98 19.24
C THR A 4 0.05 3.04 20.09
N HIS A 5 0.65 2.00 20.66
CA HIS A 5 -0.04 1.00 21.49
C HIS A 5 -0.20 1.45 22.95
N HIS A 6 0.79 2.13 23.52
CA HIS A 6 0.76 2.48 24.95
C HIS A 6 0.17 3.86 25.24
N THR A 7 0.16 4.75 24.24
CA THR A 7 -0.35 6.13 24.39
C THR A 7 -1.18 6.54 23.16
N PRO A 8 -2.33 5.91 22.89
CA PRO A 8 -3.16 6.23 21.72
C PRO A 8 -3.68 7.67 21.75
N TRP A 9 -3.87 8.25 22.94
CA TRP A 9 -4.20 9.67 23.11
C TRP A 9 -3.11 10.61 22.59
N LEU A 10 -1.83 10.22 22.68
CA LEU A 10 -0.70 11.00 22.19
C LEU A 10 -0.63 10.94 20.65
N LEU A 11 -0.93 9.77 20.07
CA LEU A 11 -1.10 9.64 18.62
C LEU A 11 -2.25 10.51 18.11
N TYR A 12 -3.41 10.45 18.77
CA TYR A 12 -4.55 11.31 18.47
C TYR A 12 -4.17 12.79 18.55
N TRP A 13 -3.52 13.23 19.64
CA TRP A 13 -3.06 14.60 19.79
C TRP A 13 -2.06 15.01 18.69
N TRP A 14 -1.06 14.17 18.40
CA TRP A 14 -0.06 14.41 17.37
C TRP A 14 -0.67 14.56 15.96
N ASN A 15 -1.76 13.85 15.70
CA ASN A 15 -2.48 13.88 14.44
C ASN A 15 -3.46 15.04 14.31
N ASN A 16 -3.92 15.61 15.43
CA ASN A 16 -4.89 16.73 15.46
C ASN A 16 -4.26 18.09 15.80
N GLN A 17 -2.99 18.14 16.21
CA GLN A 17 -2.27 19.38 16.46
C GLN A 17 -2.01 20.18 15.16
N LYS A 18 -1.91 21.51 15.29
CA LYS A 18 -1.73 22.46 14.16
C LYS A 18 -0.38 23.20 14.18
N LEU A 19 0.49 22.87 15.13
CA LEU A 19 1.76 23.56 15.37
C LEU A 19 2.83 23.19 14.35
N PHE A 20 2.76 21.99 13.76
CA PHE A 20 3.68 21.52 12.72
C PHE A 20 2.96 20.53 11.78
N SER A 21 3.49 20.40 10.57
CA SER A 21 2.94 19.52 9.55
C SER A 21 2.94 18.05 9.99
N THR A 22 1.76 17.45 10.02
CA THR A 22 1.54 15.98 10.05
C THR A 22 2.02 15.30 8.76
N THR A 23 1.88 13.97 8.66
CA THR A 23 2.37 13.21 7.50
C THR A 23 1.70 13.68 6.19
N ALA A 24 2.44 13.63 5.07
CA ALA A 24 1.94 14.06 3.76
C ALA A 24 0.64 13.33 3.36
N VAL A 25 0.49 12.06 3.78
CA VAL A 25 -0.71 11.23 3.60
C VAL A 25 -1.91 11.83 4.33
N MET A 26 -1.75 12.20 5.60
CA MET A 26 -2.82 12.82 6.38
C MET A 26 -3.23 14.18 5.84
N GLN A 27 -2.29 14.90 5.24
CA GLN A 27 -2.54 16.20 4.62
C GLN A 27 -3.08 16.11 3.19
N SER A 28 -3.14 14.91 2.60
CA SER A 28 -3.43 14.73 1.18
C SER A 28 -2.55 15.63 0.29
N SER A 29 -1.28 15.78 0.66
CA SER A 29 -0.35 16.69 0.00
C SER A 29 -0.04 16.21 -1.42
N PRO A 30 -0.20 17.02 -2.47
CA PRO A 30 0.11 16.62 -3.85
C PRO A 30 1.54 16.13 -4.05
N ASN A 31 2.49 16.59 -3.22
CA ASN A 31 3.89 16.21 -3.30
C ASN A 31 4.16 14.73 -2.98
N MET A 32 3.16 14.02 -2.43
CA MET A 32 3.25 12.58 -2.15
C MET A 32 3.02 11.70 -3.38
N PHE A 33 2.64 12.30 -4.51
CA PHE A 33 2.31 11.61 -5.75
C PHE A 33 3.45 11.76 -6.76
N SER A 34 3.70 10.71 -7.53
CA SER A 34 4.54 10.77 -8.72
C SER A 34 3.85 11.56 -9.84
N PRO A 35 4.57 11.95 -10.91
CA PRO A 35 3.93 12.54 -12.09
C PRO A 35 2.85 11.65 -12.70
N GLN A 36 3.05 10.32 -12.70
CA GLN A 36 2.05 9.36 -13.16
C GLN A 36 0.82 9.36 -12.24
N ASP A 37 1.03 9.35 -10.92
CA ASP A 37 -0.06 9.37 -9.94
C ASP A 37 -0.94 10.60 -10.13
N LEU A 38 -0.34 11.79 -10.33
CA LEU A 38 -1.06 13.03 -10.58
C LEU A 38 -1.94 12.94 -11.83
N ALA A 39 -1.45 12.30 -12.90
CA ALA A 39 -2.23 12.08 -14.12
C ALA A 39 -3.39 11.08 -13.91
N LEU A 40 -3.28 10.16 -12.95
CA LEU A 40 -4.28 9.14 -12.64
C LEU A 40 -5.31 9.57 -11.59
N LEU A 41 -5.06 10.66 -10.84
CA LEU A 41 -5.99 11.16 -9.80
C LEU A 41 -7.45 11.30 -10.27
N PRO A 42 -7.78 11.78 -11.49
CA PRO A 42 -9.17 11.85 -11.94
C PRO A 42 -9.90 10.50 -11.94
N LYS A 43 -9.18 9.38 -12.13
CA LYS A 43 -9.76 8.02 -12.08
C LYS A 43 -10.19 7.61 -10.66
N LEU A 44 -9.75 8.35 -9.64
CA LEU A 44 -10.14 8.16 -8.25
C LEU A 44 -11.35 9.03 -7.84
N ALA A 45 -11.94 9.82 -8.74
CA ALA A 45 -13.04 10.73 -8.41
C ALA A 45 -14.23 10.02 -7.73
N ALA A 46 -14.56 8.80 -8.16
CA ALA A 46 -15.60 7.99 -7.52
C ALA A 46 -15.34 7.75 -6.04
N ARG A 47 -14.06 7.70 -5.60
CA ARG A 47 -13.70 7.51 -4.19
C ARG A 47 -14.09 8.68 -3.29
N VAL A 48 -14.17 9.88 -3.86
CA VAL A 48 -14.60 11.08 -3.13
C VAL A 48 -16.05 10.91 -2.67
N SER A 49 -16.90 10.25 -3.46
CA SER A 49 -18.33 10.08 -3.16
C SER A 49 -18.61 9.28 -1.89
N TYR A 50 -17.71 8.37 -1.51
CA TYR A 50 -17.85 7.52 -0.32
C TYR A 50 -16.81 7.80 0.77
N LYS A 51 -16.05 8.90 0.67
CA LYS A 51 -15.05 9.28 1.67
C LYS A 51 -15.62 9.39 3.09
N ASN A 52 -16.86 9.85 3.22
CA ASN A 52 -17.52 9.97 4.52
C ASN A 52 -17.88 8.59 5.13
N GLN A 53 -18.06 7.56 4.29
CA GLN A 53 -18.36 6.20 4.74
C GLN A 53 -17.13 5.57 5.40
N THR A 54 -15.93 5.82 4.85
CA THR A 54 -14.68 5.28 5.40
C THR A 54 -14.26 5.92 6.72
N THR A 55 -14.92 7.02 7.12
CA THR A 55 -14.65 7.77 8.36
C THR A 55 -15.90 7.98 9.21
N GLN A 56 -16.95 7.18 8.99
CA GLN A 56 -18.27 7.36 9.63
C GLN A 56 -18.24 7.24 11.17
N GLN A 57 -17.24 6.54 11.72
CA GLN A 57 -17.03 6.40 13.17
C GLN A 57 -16.13 7.50 13.76
N GLY A 58 -15.75 8.48 12.95
CA GLY A 58 -14.83 9.56 13.31
C GLY A 58 -13.35 9.20 13.07
N THR A 59 -12.50 10.23 13.03
CA THR A 59 -11.06 10.10 12.73
C THR A 59 -10.33 9.11 13.64
N HIS A 60 -10.71 9.05 14.92
CA HIS A 60 -10.03 8.17 15.89
C HIS A 60 -10.26 6.68 15.60
N GLU A 61 -11.53 6.28 15.46
CA GLU A 61 -11.88 4.87 15.21
C GLU A 61 -11.57 4.41 13.79
N SER A 62 -11.34 5.36 12.86
CA SER A 62 -10.94 5.06 11.48
C SER A 62 -9.43 5.26 11.29
N LEU A 63 -8.98 6.48 11.02
CA LEU A 63 -7.60 6.74 10.58
C LEU A 63 -6.55 6.49 11.67
N ASP A 64 -6.79 6.92 12.91
CA ASP A 64 -5.80 6.72 13.98
C ASP A 64 -5.66 5.24 14.32
N ARG A 65 -6.77 4.49 14.31
CA ARG A 65 -6.75 3.04 14.52
C ARG A 65 -6.02 2.31 13.41
N ASP A 66 -6.21 2.71 12.15
CA ASP A 66 -5.44 2.19 11.01
C ASP A 66 -3.94 2.44 11.19
N LEU A 67 -3.54 3.61 11.69
CA LEU A 67 -2.14 3.91 12.00
C LEU A 67 -1.60 3.06 13.17
N ILE A 68 -2.40 2.82 14.21
CA ILE A 68 -2.01 1.95 15.34
C ILE A 68 -1.72 0.54 14.85
N VAL A 69 -2.57 -0.01 13.97
CA VAL A 69 -2.37 -1.35 13.41
C VAL A 69 -1.19 -1.36 12.44
N GLY A 70 -1.18 -0.45 11.46
CA GLY A 70 -0.15 -0.39 10.42
C GLY A 70 1.26 -0.18 10.96
N PHE A 71 1.43 0.69 11.96
CA PHE A 71 2.72 0.96 12.60
C PHE A 71 2.89 0.26 13.95
N GLY A 72 2.00 -0.66 14.30
CA GLY A 72 1.99 -1.40 15.56
C GLY A 72 3.10 -2.45 15.64
N LYS A 73 3.06 -3.26 16.70
CA LYS A 73 3.87 -4.47 16.80
C LYS A 73 3.07 -5.63 16.19
N TRP A 74 3.63 -6.26 15.17
CA TRP A 74 3.03 -7.42 14.54
C TRP A 74 3.54 -8.70 15.22
N SER A 75 2.70 -9.72 15.31
CA SER A 75 3.06 -11.02 15.90
C SER A 75 3.92 -11.87 14.96
N PHE A 76 4.11 -11.43 13.72
CA PHE A 76 4.92 -12.09 12.70
C PHE A 76 5.87 -11.10 12.02
N ASP A 77 6.92 -11.64 11.41
CA ASP A 77 7.85 -10.90 10.56
C ASP A 77 7.50 -11.21 9.10
N PRO A 78 7.11 -10.22 8.28
CA PRO A 78 6.80 -10.43 6.88
C PRO A 78 7.92 -11.12 6.11
N MET A 79 9.19 -10.90 6.48
CA MET A 79 10.36 -11.51 5.82
C MET A 79 10.58 -12.99 6.21
N LYS A 80 9.77 -13.54 7.12
CA LYS A 80 9.85 -14.94 7.58
C LYS A 80 8.63 -15.76 7.19
N ILE A 81 7.77 -15.24 6.32
CA ILE A 81 6.62 -15.97 5.81
C ILE A 81 7.10 -17.14 4.95
N GLU A 82 6.62 -18.34 5.24
CA GLU A 82 6.91 -19.54 4.45
C GLU A 82 6.14 -19.51 3.12
N ASN A 83 6.67 -20.20 2.11
CA ASN A 83 6.00 -20.30 0.82
C ASN A 83 4.62 -20.97 0.99
N PRO A 84 3.49 -20.29 0.69
CA PRO A 84 2.16 -20.88 0.81
C PRO A 84 1.88 -21.95 -0.26
N PHE A 85 2.68 -22.02 -1.33
CA PHE A 85 2.52 -22.95 -2.45
C PHE A 85 3.81 -23.76 -2.70
N PRO A 86 4.22 -24.62 -1.75
CA PRO A 86 5.48 -25.35 -1.83
C PRO A 86 5.49 -26.42 -2.94
N LYS A 87 4.33 -26.82 -3.46
CA LYS A 87 4.20 -27.82 -4.53
C LYS A 87 3.95 -27.17 -5.90
N GLY A 88 4.01 -25.84 -5.98
CA GLY A 88 3.74 -25.11 -7.23
C GLY A 88 2.27 -25.06 -7.62
N GLU A 89 1.36 -25.29 -6.67
CA GLU A 89 -0.09 -25.23 -6.85
C GLU A 89 -0.63 -23.79 -6.99
N GLY A 90 0.23 -22.79 -6.81
CA GLY A 90 -0.09 -21.38 -6.94
C GLY A 90 1.16 -20.50 -6.96
N SER A 91 0.96 -19.19 -7.06
CA SER A 91 2.05 -18.21 -6.97
C SER A 91 1.61 -16.92 -6.28
N VAL A 92 2.55 -16.26 -5.61
CA VAL A 92 2.35 -14.94 -5.03
C VAL A 92 3.09 -13.91 -5.86
N HIS A 93 2.41 -12.82 -6.21
CA HIS A 93 2.96 -11.73 -7.01
C HIS A 93 2.98 -10.45 -6.18
N MET A 94 4.06 -9.69 -6.29
CA MET A 94 4.20 -8.38 -5.63
C MET A 94 4.56 -7.34 -6.68
N TRP A 95 3.77 -6.27 -6.76
CA TRP A 95 3.92 -5.21 -7.76
C TRP A 95 4.29 -3.89 -7.08
N GLN A 96 5.26 -3.16 -7.63
CA GLN A 96 5.73 -1.90 -7.07
C GLN A 96 6.13 -0.93 -8.18
N GLY A 97 5.61 0.29 -8.14
CA GLY A 97 6.13 1.39 -8.96
C GLY A 97 7.44 1.93 -8.39
N ASP A 98 8.41 2.25 -9.25
CA ASP A 98 9.74 2.70 -8.81
C ASP A 98 9.85 4.21 -8.46
N ASP A 99 8.84 5.01 -8.82
CA ASP A 99 8.61 6.38 -8.35
C ASP A 99 7.43 6.43 -7.36
N ASP A 100 7.15 5.33 -6.65
CA ASP A 100 6.24 5.36 -5.51
C ASP A 100 6.87 6.16 -4.36
N ARG A 101 6.25 7.30 -4.07
CA ARG A 101 6.72 8.24 -3.03
C ARG A 101 6.08 8.00 -1.67
N LEU A 102 5.18 7.02 -1.57
CA LEU A 102 4.54 6.60 -0.33
C LEU A 102 5.22 5.35 0.26
N VAL A 103 5.56 4.39 -0.60
CA VAL A 103 6.18 3.14 -0.19
C VAL A 103 7.57 3.04 -0.83
N PRO A 104 8.66 3.08 -0.03
CA PRO A 104 10.01 2.98 -0.54
C PRO A 104 10.26 1.63 -1.24
N ILE A 105 10.67 1.69 -2.51
CA ILE A 105 10.97 0.52 -3.34
C ILE A 105 12.02 -0.44 -2.74
N GLN A 106 12.96 0.09 -1.95
CA GLN A 106 14.05 -0.68 -1.37
C GLN A 106 13.51 -1.79 -0.46
N LEU A 107 12.41 -1.54 0.26
CA LEU A 107 11.80 -2.53 1.14
C LEU A 107 11.26 -3.71 0.32
N GLN A 108 10.58 -3.45 -0.79
CA GLN A 108 10.02 -4.49 -1.65
C GLN A 108 11.11 -5.33 -2.31
N ARG A 109 12.19 -4.67 -2.77
CA ARG A 109 13.36 -5.38 -3.31
C ARG A 109 13.98 -6.32 -2.28
N ILE A 110 14.12 -5.89 -1.01
CA ILE A 110 14.64 -6.75 0.07
C ILE A 110 13.68 -7.92 0.37
N ILE A 111 12.37 -7.67 0.41
CA ILE A 111 11.37 -8.71 0.64
C ILE A 111 11.44 -9.77 -0.47
N ALA A 112 11.45 -9.35 -1.74
CA ALA A 112 11.55 -10.25 -2.89
C ALA A 112 12.87 -11.05 -2.91
N GLN A 113 13.98 -10.45 -2.50
CA GLN A 113 15.27 -11.14 -2.37
C GLN A 113 15.26 -12.21 -1.27
N LYS A 114 14.59 -11.95 -0.15
CA LYS A 114 14.49 -12.90 0.97
C LYS A 114 13.47 -13.99 0.72
N LEU A 115 12.32 -13.63 0.18
CA LEU A 115 11.20 -14.52 -0.10
C LEU A 115 11.19 -14.84 -1.59
N THR A 116 12.11 -15.71 -2.00
CA THR A 116 12.35 -16.03 -3.42
C THR A 116 11.17 -16.72 -4.12
N TRP A 117 10.14 -17.11 -3.36
CA TRP A 117 8.87 -17.63 -3.88
C TRP A 117 7.89 -16.52 -4.34
N ILE A 118 8.18 -15.24 -4.03
CA ILE A 118 7.43 -14.09 -4.54
C ILE A 118 7.92 -13.74 -5.95
N LYS A 119 7.00 -13.68 -6.90
CA LYS A 119 7.25 -13.08 -8.22
C LYS A 119 7.13 -11.55 -8.10
N TYR A 120 8.27 -10.88 -8.09
CA TYR A 120 8.33 -9.42 -7.96
C TYR A 120 8.29 -8.72 -9.32
N HIS A 121 7.42 -7.73 -9.43
CA HIS A 121 7.17 -6.94 -10.63
C HIS A 121 7.40 -5.47 -10.30
N GLU A 122 8.52 -4.94 -10.77
CA GLU A 122 8.85 -3.53 -10.64
C GLU A 122 8.43 -2.78 -11.91
N ILE A 123 7.74 -1.66 -11.77
CA ILE A 123 7.19 -0.90 -12.90
C ILE A 123 7.95 0.43 -13.01
N PRO A 124 8.78 0.60 -14.05
CA PRO A 124 9.55 1.81 -14.27
C PRO A 124 8.69 3.05 -14.50
N GLY A 125 9.04 4.16 -13.86
CA GLY A 125 8.36 5.45 -13.90
C GLY A 125 6.98 5.47 -13.22
N ALA A 126 6.58 4.38 -12.56
CA ALA A 126 5.25 4.26 -11.99
C ALA A 126 5.19 4.69 -10.52
N GLY A 127 4.08 5.33 -10.14
CA GLY A 127 3.84 5.75 -8.77
C GLY A 127 3.00 4.78 -7.98
N HIS A 128 2.45 5.23 -6.85
CA HIS A 128 1.62 4.42 -5.95
C HIS A 128 0.28 3.99 -6.56
N ILE A 129 -0.26 4.82 -7.47
CA ILE A 129 -1.58 4.69 -8.08
C ILE A 129 -1.50 3.96 -9.43
N PHE A 130 -0.34 3.36 -9.77
CA PHE A 130 -0.16 2.58 -10.99
C PHE A 130 -1.28 1.56 -11.27
N PRO A 131 -1.96 0.91 -10.29
CA PRO A 131 -3.04 -0.03 -10.61
C PRO A 131 -4.22 0.60 -11.36
N MET A 132 -4.36 1.94 -11.32
CA MET A 132 -5.39 2.68 -12.05
C MET A 132 -4.98 3.05 -13.49
N ALA A 133 -3.74 2.81 -13.89
CA ALA A 133 -3.31 3.04 -15.27
C ALA A 133 -4.03 2.10 -16.23
N ASP A 134 -4.28 2.56 -17.46
CA ASP A 134 -5.00 1.76 -18.45
C ASP A 134 -4.21 0.49 -18.79
N GLY A 135 -4.93 -0.63 -18.88
CA GLY A 135 -4.32 -1.94 -19.13
C GLY A 135 -3.69 -2.61 -17.90
N MET A 136 -3.41 -1.90 -16.80
CA MET A 136 -2.74 -2.51 -15.64
C MET A 136 -3.57 -3.61 -14.98
N ALA A 137 -4.88 -3.43 -14.87
CA ALA A 137 -5.77 -4.48 -14.36
C ALA A 137 -5.71 -5.75 -15.23
N GLU A 138 -5.70 -5.60 -16.56
CA GLU A 138 -5.59 -6.72 -17.48
C GLU A 138 -4.22 -7.39 -17.42
N THR A 139 -3.13 -6.62 -17.35
CA THR A 139 -1.77 -7.12 -17.15
C THR A 139 -1.67 -7.95 -15.87
N ILE A 140 -2.16 -7.42 -14.75
CA ILE A 140 -2.15 -8.13 -13.46
C ILE A 140 -2.97 -9.42 -13.56
N LEU A 141 -4.15 -9.39 -14.17
CA LEU A 141 -5.00 -10.57 -14.33
C LEU A 141 -4.34 -11.63 -15.22
N LYS A 142 -3.70 -11.24 -16.33
CA LYS A 142 -2.97 -12.16 -17.21
C LYS A 142 -1.79 -12.83 -16.52
N GLU A 143 -1.10 -12.11 -15.63
CA GLU A 143 -0.01 -12.67 -14.83
C GLU A 143 -0.49 -13.61 -13.72
N LEU A 144 -1.66 -13.34 -13.14
CA LEU A 144 -2.24 -14.16 -12.06
C LEU A 144 -2.93 -15.42 -12.58
N LEU A 145 -3.52 -15.36 -13.77
CA LEU A 145 -4.28 -16.47 -14.33
C LEU A 145 -3.38 -17.36 -15.18
N PRO A 146 -3.35 -18.69 -14.95
CA PRO A 146 -2.69 -19.59 -15.87
C PRO A 146 -3.35 -19.46 -17.24
N ILE A 147 -2.57 -19.13 -18.28
CA ILE A 147 -3.04 -19.23 -19.67
C ILE A 147 -3.42 -20.70 -19.87
N PRO A 148 -4.66 -21.02 -20.28
CA PRO A 148 -5.02 -22.38 -20.62
C PRO A 148 -4.02 -22.85 -21.68
N GLN A 149 -3.21 -23.85 -21.36
CA GLN A 149 -2.45 -24.52 -22.39
C GLN A 149 -3.49 -25.19 -23.29
N SER A 150 -3.57 -24.73 -24.54
CA SER A 150 -4.36 -25.41 -25.56
C SER A 150 -3.87 -26.85 -25.62
N SER A 151 -4.74 -27.76 -25.21
CA SER A 151 -4.54 -29.21 -25.34
C SER A 151 -4.62 -29.62 -26.81
#